data_AF-A0A950QUL2-F1
#
_entry.id   AF-A0A950QUL2-F1
#
_cell.length_a   1.000
_cell.length_b   1.000
_cell.length_c   1.000
_cell.angle_alpha   90.00
_cell.angle_beta   90.00
_cell.angle_gamma   90.00
#
_symmetry.space_group_name_H-M   'P 1'
#
loop_
_entity.id
_entity.type
_entity.pdbx_description
1 polymer ?
#
loop_
_entity_poly.entity_id
_entity_poly.type
_entity_poly.pdbx_seq_one_letter_code
_entity_poly.pdbx_strand_id
1 'polypeptide(L)'
;MFLRLAGALRRLLSLSHDKLAIIVAVVAGIASGVSAYLFTHLLTFAHEISFGRYADLPLSRRWIIAIFPAIGGMITGLITRYISHDARGQGVGEVIFAIRKNRSR
;
A
#
# COMPACT_ATOMS: atom_id res chain seq x y z
N MET A 1 -11.21 28.85 3.80
CA MET A 1 -11.38 27.41 3.52
C MET A 1 -11.06 26.53 4.73
N PHE A 2 -9.89 26.69 5.36
CA PHE A 2 -9.46 25.95 6.57
C PHE A 2 -10.44 26.01 7.77
N LEU A 3 -11.05 27.17 8.03
CA LEU A 3 -12.00 27.34 9.15
C LEU A 3 -13.30 26.53 9.00
N ARG A 4 -13.74 26.25 7.77
CA ARG A 4 -14.95 25.41 7.51
C ARG A 4 -14.64 23.92 7.68
N LEU A 5 -13.41 23.51 7.37
CA LEU A 5 -12.94 22.14 7.54
C LEU A 5 -12.82 21.77 9.02
N ALA A 6 -12.28 22.67 9.84
CA ALA A 6 -12.21 22.49 11.29
C ALA A 6 -13.60 22.37 11.93
N GLY A 7 -14.57 23.18 11.47
CA GLY A 7 -15.97 23.10 11.91
C GLY A 7 -16.67 21.79 11.50
N ALA A 8 -16.43 21.30 10.29
CA ALA A 8 -16.94 20.01 9.82
C ALA A 8 -16.33 18.84 10.60
N LEU A 9 -15.02 18.90 10.91
CA LEU A 9 -14.32 17.90 11.69
C LEU A 9 -14.85 17.82 13.14
N ARG A 10 -15.10 18.97 13.77
CA ARG A 10 -15.73 19.05 15.10
C ARG A 10 -17.14 18.45 15.12
N ARG A 11 -17.93 18.68 14.07
CA ARG A 11 -19.27 18.12 13.93
C ARG A 11 -19.26 16.61 13.67
N LEU A 12 -18.25 16.11 12.96
CA LEU A 12 -18.04 14.67 12.79
C LEU A 12 -17.73 14.02 14.14
N LEU A 13 -16.81 14.61 14.91
CA LEU A 13 -16.43 14.14 16.25
C LEU A 13 -17.55 14.21 17.30
N SER A 14 -18.62 14.96 17.06
CA SER A 14 -19.80 15.02 17.94
C SER A 14 -20.91 14.01 17.59
N LEU A 15 -20.71 13.16 16.58
CA LEU A 15 -21.68 12.11 16.21
C LEU A 15 -21.60 10.91 17.17
N SER A 16 -22.72 10.17 17.30
CA SER A 16 -22.75 8.92 18.07
C SER A 16 -21.68 7.94 17.60
N HIS A 17 -21.10 7.16 18.52
CA HIS A 17 -20.03 6.19 18.28
C HIS A 17 -20.33 5.28 17.07
N ASP A 18 -21.57 4.82 16.91
CA ASP A 18 -21.97 3.96 15.79
C ASP A 18 -21.89 4.66 14.43
N LYS A 19 -22.30 5.94 14.36
CA LYS A 19 -22.26 6.72 13.12
C LYS A 19 -20.83 7.07 12.73
N LEU A 20 -20.00 7.40 13.71
CA LEU A 20 -18.56 7.62 13.50
C LEU A 20 -17.88 6.35 12.98
N ALA A 21 -18.16 5.20 13.59
CA ALA A 21 -17.60 3.92 13.16
C ALA A 21 -17.97 3.59 11.72
N ILE A 22 -19.24 3.79 11.32
CA ILE A 22 -19.68 3.58 9.94
C ILE A 22 -18.96 4.52 8.97
N ILE A 23 -18.85 5.81 9.29
CA ILE A 23 -18.16 6.77 8.41
C ILE A 23 -16.68 6.38 8.25
N VAL A 24 -16.01 6.05 9.35
CA VAL A 24 -14.60 5.62 9.32
C VAL A 24 -14.45 4.33 8.51
N ALA A 25 -15.35 3.35 8.67
CA ALA A 25 -15.32 2.10 7.90
C ALA A 25 -15.49 2.33 6.40
N VAL A 26 -16.42 3.22 6.00
CA VAL A 26 -16.62 3.60 4.59
C VAL A 26 -15.38 4.27 4.02
N VAL A 27 -14.80 5.23 4.74
CA VAL A 27 -13.58 5.93 4.31
C VAL A 27 -12.40 4.97 4.20
N ALA A 28 -12.22 4.08 5.19
CA ALA A 28 -11.17 3.07 5.17
C ALA A 28 -11.32 2.10 3.98
N GLY A 29 -12.56 1.67 3.68
CA GLY A 29 -12.87 0.82 2.54
C GLY A 29 -12.54 1.49 1.20
N ILE A 30 -12.97 2.75 1.01
CA ILE A 30 -12.65 3.53 -0.19
C ILE A 30 -11.14 3.71 -0.33
N ALA A 31 -10.46 4.10 0.75
CA ALA A 31 -9.01 4.30 0.75
C ALA A 31 -8.25 3.01 0.39
N SER A 32 -8.66 1.88 0.94
CA SER A 32 -8.08 0.57 0.59
C SER A 32 -8.33 0.18 -0.86
N GLY A 33 -9.54 0.43 -1.37
CA GLY A 33 -9.89 0.15 -2.77
C GLY A 33 -9.06 0.97 -3.76
N VAL A 34 -8.93 2.28 -3.51
CA VAL A 34 -8.10 3.18 -4.32
C VAL A 34 -6.63 2.74 -4.26
N SER A 35 -6.14 2.37 -3.08
CA SER A 35 -4.76 1.89 -2.91
C SER A 35 -4.51 0.61 -3.70
N ALA A 36 -5.45 -0.34 -3.71
CA ALA A 36 -5.35 -1.58 -4.46
C ALA A 36 -5.36 -1.35 -5.98
N TYR A 37 -6.24 -0.46 -6.46
CA TYR A 37 -6.29 -0.06 -7.86
C TYR A 37 -4.96 0.58 -8.30
N LEU A 38 -4.49 1.56 -7.52
CA LEU A 38 -3.23 2.26 -7.79
C LEU A 38 -2.06 1.28 -7.77
N PHE A 39 -1.98 0.41 -6.77
CA PHE A 39 -0.92 -0.59 -6.66
C PHE A 39 -0.88 -1.52 -7.87
N THR A 40 -2.03 -2.00 -8.32
CA THR A 40 -2.12 -2.84 -9.53
C THR A 40 -1.63 -2.09 -10.76
N HIS A 41 -2.02 -0.82 -10.90
CA HIS A 41 -1.58 0.01 -12.02
C HIS A 41 -0.06 0.24 -12.01
N LEU A 42 0.52 0.49 -10.83
CA LEU A 42 1.96 0.63 -10.65
C LEU A 42 2.70 -0.67 -10.99
N LEU A 43 2.14 -1.83 -10.64
CA LEU A 43 2.72 -3.12 -10.99
C LEU A 43 2.75 -3.34 -12.50
N THR A 44 1.65 -3.05 -13.20
CA THR A 44 1.60 -3.15 -14.66
C THR A 44 2.59 -2.19 -15.31
N PHE A 45 2.66 -0.95 -14.83
CA PHE A 45 3.64 0.03 -15.31
C PHE A 45 5.09 -0.44 -15.11
N ALA A 46 5.41 -0.96 -13.91
CA ALA A 46 6.74 -1.51 -13.63
C ALA A 46 7.05 -2.73 -14.49
N HIS A 47 6.06 -3.59 -14.75
CA HIS A 47 6.18 -4.74 -15.65
C HIS A 47 6.50 -4.28 -17.07
N GLU A 48 5.72 -3.35 -17.62
CA GLU A 48 5.91 -2.85 -19.00
C GLU A 48 7.28 -2.19 -19.18
N ILE A 49 7.76 -1.43 -18.20
CA ILE A 49 9.11 -0.87 -18.22
C ILE A 49 10.18 -1.96 -18.17
N SER A 50 10.00 -2.95 -17.30
CA SER A 50 11.02 -3.97 -17.03
C SER A 50 11.10 -5.04 -18.12
N PHE A 51 9.98 -5.36 -18.78
CA PHE A 51 9.87 -6.49 -19.72
C PHE A 51 9.36 -6.10 -21.11
N GLY A 52 8.54 -5.05 -21.22
CA GLY A 52 7.81 -4.71 -22.45
C GLY A 52 8.69 -4.32 -23.65
N ARG A 53 9.91 -3.81 -23.41
CA ARG A 53 10.84 -3.38 -24.48
C ARG A 53 11.86 -4.43 -24.89
N TYR A 54 11.83 -5.61 -24.27
CA TYR A 54 12.92 -6.60 -24.38
C TYR A 54 12.51 -7.93 -25.02
N ALA A 55 11.26 -8.06 -25.48
CA ALA A 55 10.76 -9.26 -26.14
C ALA A 55 11.54 -9.61 -27.43
N ASP A 56 12.01 -8.60 -28.15
CA ASP A 56 12.72 -8.76 -29.43
C ASP A 56 14.25 -8.90 -29.27
N LEU A 57 14.77 -8.96 -28.04
CA LEU A 57 16.21 -9.10 -27.83
C LEU A 57 16.72 -10.51 -28.20
N PRO A 58 17.89 -10.60 -28.86
CA PRO A 58 18.54 -11.88 -29.13
C PRO A 58 18.85 -12.62 -27.82
N LEU A 59 18.85 -13.96 -27.88
CA LEU A 59 18.99 -14.85 -26.72
C LEU A 59 20.20 -14.50 -25.83
N SER A 60 21.29 -14.03 -26.44
CA SER A 60 22.54 -13.62 -25.78
C SER A 60 22.41 -12.40 -24.85
N ARG A 61 21.35 -11.59 -24.98
CA ARG A 61 21.11 -10.37 -24.17
C ARG A 61 19.92 -10.47 -23.23
N ARG A 62 19.22 -11.61 -23.19
CA ARG A 62 18.03 -11.81 -22.34
C ARG A 62 18.32 -11.77 -20.84
N TRP A 63 19.56 -11.96 -20.41
CA TRP A 63 19.96 -11.82 -19.00
C TRP A 63 19.68 -10.43 -18.42
N ILE A 64 19.65 -9.38 -19.25
CA ILE A 64 19.35 -8.00 -18.84
C ILE A 64 17.93 -7.88 -18.26
N ILE A 65 17.01 -8.74 -18.71
CA ILE A 65 15.62 -8.78 -18.22
C ILE A 65 15.57 -9.13 -16.72
N ALA A 66 16.53 -9.89 -16.19
CA ALA A 66 16.59 -10.26 -14.77
C ALA A 66 17.18 -9.14 -13.88
N ILE A 67 17.91 -8.17 -14.45
CA ILE A 67 18.57 -7.11 -13.68
C ILE A 67 17.56 -6.11 -13.14
N PHE A 68 16.57 -5.72 -13.95
CA PHE A 68 15.52 -4.79 -13.52
C PHE A 68 14.74 -5.28 -12.28
N PRO A 69 14.19 -6.51 -12.25
CA PRO A 69 13.53 -7.02 -11.05
C PRO A 69 14.51 -7.25 -9.90
N ALA A 70 15.78 -7.60 -10.16
CA ALA A 70 16.78 -7.73 -9.09
C ALA A 70 17.07 -6.39 -8.40
N ILE A 71 17.23 -5.30 -9.16
CA ILE A 71 17.40 -3.95 -8.62
C ILE A 71 16.13 -3.51 -7.87
N GLY A 72 14.95 -3.75 -8.44
CA GLY A 72 13.66 -3.46 -7.79
C GLY A 72 13.50 -4.22 -6.45
N GLY A 73 13.87 -5.50 -6.42
CA GLY A 73 13.90 -6.32 -5.22
C GLY A 73 14.92 -5.82 -4.19
N MET A 74 16.09 -5.38 -4.63
CA MET A 74 17.11 -4.80 -3.75
C MET A 74 16.61 -3.51 -3.10
N ILE A 75 16.02 -2.59 -3.87
CA ILE A 75 15.49 -1.32 -3.35
C ILE A 75 14.36 -1.59 -2.35
N THR A 76 13.39 -2.44 -2.70
CA THR A 76 12.27 -2.79 -1.81
C THR A 76 12.76 -3.51 -0.55
N GLY A 77 13.77 -4.38 -0.67
CA GLY A 77 14.44 -5.04 0.45
C GLY A 77 15.12 -4.05 1.41
N LEU A 78 15.80 -3.02 0.88
CA LEU A 78 16.43 -1.98 1.70
C LEU A 78 15.37 -1.13 2.41
N ILE A 79 14.30 -0.73 1.71
CA ILE A 79 13.21 0.07 2.29
C ILE A 79 12.52 -0.69 3.43
N THR A 80 12.16 -1.95 3.21
CA THR A 80 11.53 -2.80 4.24
C THR A 80 12.49 -3.18 5.37
N ARG A 81 13.80 -3.14 5.11
CA ARG A 81 14.78 -3.37 6.16
C ARG A 81 14.93 -2.17 7.08
N TYR A 82 15.04 -0.96 6.54
CA TYR A 82 15.45 0.22 7.31
C TYR A 82 14.32 1.17 7.68
N ILE A 83 13.23 1.24 6.90
CA ILE A 83 12.16 2.23 7.10
C ILE A 83 10.97 1.60 7.82
N SER A 84 10.47 0.45 7.35
CA SER A 84 9.30 -0.21 7.93
C SER A 84 9.54 -1.69 8.13
N HIS A 85 9.93 -2.04 9.36
CA HIS A 85 10.22 -3.41 9.77
C HIS A 85 8.96 -4.29 9.74
N ASP A 86 7.80 -3.70 10.02
CA ASP A 86 6.49 -4.37 10.07
C ASP A 86 5.90 -4.60 8.67
N ALA A 87 6.41 -3.90 7.65
CA ALA A 87 6.01 -4.11 6.25
C ALA A 87 6.60 -5.39 5.63
N ARG A 88 7.34 -6.19 6.39
CA ARG A 88 7.91 -7.46 5.92
C ARG A 88 6.81 -8.54 5.88
N GLY A 89 6.69 -9.22 4.74
CA GLY A 89 5.74 -10.32 4.56
C GLY A 89 4.34 -9.87 4.08
N GLN A 90 3.34 -10.75 4.22
CA GLN A 90 1.99 -10.51 3.69
C GLN A 90 1.15 -9.51 4.50
N GLY A 91 1.59 -9.11 5.70
CA GLY A 91 0.88 -8.17 6.57
C GLY A 91 -0.29 -8.75 7.39
N VAL A 92 -0.84 -9.90 7.01
CA VAL A 92 -1.98 -10.53 7.73
C VAL A 92 -1.65 -10.83 9.20
N GLY A 93 -0.44 -11.32 9.48
CA GLY A 93 0.03 -11.59 10.84
C GLY A 93 0.07 -10.32 11.71
N GLU A 94 0.48 -9.20 11.13
CA GLU A 94 0.58 -7.91 11.82
C GLU A 94 -0.82 -7.38 12.17
N VAL A 95 -1.78 -7.53 11.25
CA VAL A 95 -3.19 -7.17 11.51
C VAL A 95 -3.77 -8.02 12.63
N ILE A 96 -3.55 -9.34 12.62
CA ILE A 96 -4.01 -10.23 13.68
C ILE A 96 -3.35 -9.86 15.03
N PHE A 97 -2.05 -9.56 15.03
CA PHE A 97 -1.33 -9.12 16.21
C PHE A 97 -1.89 -7.80 16.76
N ALA A 98 -2.15 -6.81 15.90
CA ALA A 98 -2.74 -5.54 16.28
C ALA A 98 -4.13 -5.69 16.91
N ILE A 99 -4.99 -6.55 16.34
CA ILE A 99 -6.32 -6.85 16.90
C ILE A 99 -6.20 -7.51 18.27
N ARG A 100 -5.31 -8.50 18.42
CA ARG A 100 -5.09 -9.20 19.71
C ARG A 100 -4.54 -8.28 20.78
N LYS A 101 -3.56 -7.44 20.42
CA LYS A 101 -2.94 -6.46 21.32
C LYS A 101 -3.97 -5.47 21.86
N ASN A 102 -4.93 -5.07 21.03
CA ASN A 102 -5.98 -4.14 21.44
C ASN A 102 -7.04 -4.78 22.37
N ARG A 103 -7.27 -6.10 22.30
CA ARG A 103 -8.20 -6.82 23.21
C ARG A 103 -7.64 -7.11 24.61
N SER A 104 -6.32 -7.01 24.79
CA SER A 104 -5.66 -7.32 26.07
C SER A 104 -5.60 -6.12 27.04
N ARG A 105 -6.20 -4.99 26.68
CA ARG A 105 -6.42 -3.81 27.53
C ARG A 105 -7.91 -3.64 27.76
#